data_AF-A0A4S8MJB5-F1
#
_entry.id   AF-A0A4S8MJB5-F1
#
_cell.length_a   1.000
_cell.length_b   1.000
_cell.length_c   1.000
_cell.angle_alpha   90.00
_cell.angle_beta   90.00
_cell.angle_gamma   90.00
#
_symmetry.space_group_name_H-M   'P 1'
#
loop_
_entity.id
_entity.type
_entity.pdbx_description
1 polymer ?
#
loop_
_entity_poly.entity_id
_entity_poly.type
_entity_poly.pdbx_seq_one_letter_code
_entity_poly.pdbx_strand_id
1 'polypeptide(L)'
;MCVVCTVAPPIEIFFPPFGKMIQNLQDPNFKPQAEHIQIAADIVKRAGVIMTTECTYMSIVQEKLQDLLNARFQNVCKDSGSSPYDGLSGSDAYPFVVLALKRMLGEGSCDPLVEAEYSVLRMWYERKDEREKCCCPTLILAGGGPNLCLAGAVFTDRFIVQRLSDTIFMAQASTSADELIFRVACFISVFENGILELKDFYANLKTKEVKALVPGKPHPRFFPQPTSFLGRDGKVVEFVYERGMDDDAQNVTFLVHTKESQKKLIVKFVARYGYEAHGLLAEKDFAPKLHYCGLLDGKTDVQNYPEAQGTIRTDALGLYRGPTRMVVMDFLDGRSAIDSPPPPNARKDIKTALDILHGNGFVFGDLREPNIVYHKASDGKYKAKLIDFDWCGKEGVAFYPPGLAKELFPSGPLTEIKKAHDIVMFTKLFPAEY
;
A
#
# COMPACT_ATOMS: atom_id res chain seq x y z
N MET A 1 14.68 25.01 4.12
CA MET A 1 14.46 23.61 3.70
C MET A 1 12.96 23.38 3.64
N CYS A 2 12.37 23.28 2.45
CA CYS A 2 11.04 22.66 2.32
C CYS A 2 11.25 21.16 2.52
N VAL A 3 10.79 20.62 3.64
CA VAL A 3 10.75 19.17 3.85
C VAL A 3 9.61 18.65 2.97
N VAL A 4 9.95 18.09 1.81
CA VAL A 4 8.98 17.35 1.00
C VAL A 4 8.80 15.99 1.68
N CYS A 5 7.64 15.76 2.28
CA CYS A 5 7.29 14.45 2.83
C CYS A 5 7.01 13.50 1.65
N THR A 6 7.80 12.43 1.52
CA THR A 6 7.60 11.38 0.50
C THR A 6 6.58 10.33 0.94
N VAL A 7 5.97 10.49 2.13
CA VAL A 7 5.00 9.54 2.66
C VAL A 7 3.65 9.78 1.99
N ALA A 8 3.10 8.71 1.44
CA ALA A 8 1.84 8.69 0.71
C ALA A 8 1.17 7.32 0.93
N PRO A 9 -0.12 7.15 0.56
CA PRO A 9 -0.78 5.86 0.64
C PRO A 9 -0.01 4.80 -0.17
N PRO A 10 0.00 3.53 0.27
CA PRO A 10 0.72 2.47 -0.43
C PRO A 10 0.23 2.32 -1.87
N ILE A 11 1.12 2.34 -2.87
CA ILE A 11 0.71 2.37 -4.29
C ILE A 11 -0.03 1.10 -4.72
N GLU A 12 0.15 0.00 -4.00
CA GLU A 12 -0.58 -1.25 -4.23
C GLU A 12 -2.09 -1.13 -3.98
N ILE A 13 -2.57 -0.12 -3.24
CA ILE A 13 -4.02 0.09 -3.12
C ILE A 13 -4.61 0.63 -4.43
N PHE A 14 -3.83 1.38 -5.21
CA PHE A 14 -4.23 1.92 -6.51
C PHE A 14 -3.95 0.97 -7.66
N PHE A 15 -2.93 0.11 -7.51
CA PHE A 15 -2.60 -0.95 -8.47
C PHE A 15 -2.07 -2.20 -7.72
N PRO A 16 -2.97 -3.13 -7.31
CA PRO A 16 -2.63 -4.32 -6.52
C PRO A 16 -1.50 -5.21 -7.07
N PRO A 17 -1.25 -5.30 -8.39
CA PRO A 17 -0.08 -6.02 -8.89
C PRO A 17 1.24 -5.53 -8.29
N PHE A 18 1.40 -4.25 -7.92
CA PHE A 18 2.59 -3.77 -7.22
C PHE A 18 2.78 -4.45 -5.85
N GLY A 19 1.70 -4.70 -5.11
CA GLY A 19 1.77 -5.41 -3.82
C GLY A 19 2.19 -6.87 -4.01
N LYS A 20 1.70 -7.53 -5.06
CA LYS A 20 2.10 -8.89 -5.43
C LYS A 20 3.58 -8.95 -5.83
N MET A 21 4.08 -7.93 -6.55
CA MET A 21 5.50 -7.83 -6.89
C MET A 21 6.38 -7.69 -5.65
N ILE A 22 6.02 -6.82 -4.70
CA ILE A 22 6.73 -6.65 -3.42
C ILE A 22 6.78 -7.99 -2.66
N GLN A 23 5.65 -8.69 -2.56
CA GLN A 23 5.57 -9.98 -1.90
C GLN A 23 6.49 -11.02 -2.56
N ASN A 24 6.42 -11.15 -3.89
CA ASN A 24 7.23 -12.13 -4.62
C ASN A 24 8.73 -11.85 -4.55
N LEU A 25 9.15 -10.57 -4.49
CA LEU A 25 10.56 -10.20 -4.34
C LEU A 25 11.10 -10.49 -2.94
N GLN A 26 10.22 -10.56 -1.93
CA GLN A 26 10.58 -10.84 -0.54
C GLN A 26 10.31 -12.29 -0.11
N ASP A 27 9.63 -13.08 -0.95
CA ASP A 27 9.31 -14.48 -0.67
C ASP A 27 10.52 -15.38 -0.99
N PRO A 28 11.16 -16.00 0.01
CA PRO A 28 12.27 -16.92 -0.21
C PRO A 28 11.85 -18.19 -0.98
N ASN A 29 10.55 -18.46 -1.09
CA ASN A 29 10.02 -19.63 -1.80
C ASN A 29 9.58 -19.30 -3.24
N PHE A 30 9.65 -18.04 -3.66
CA PHE A 30 9.31 -17.66 -5.03
C PHE A 30 10.26 -18.36 -6.01
N LYS A 31 9.69 -19.03 -7.01
CA LYS A 31 10.46 -19.79 -8.00
C LYS A 31 10.51 -19.03 -9.33
N PRO A 32 11.69 -18.59 -9.79
CA PRO A 32 11.81 -17.94 -11.08
C PRO A 32 11.59 -18.94 -12.22
N GLN A 33 11.22 -18.43 -13.40
CA GLN A 33 11.12 -19.27 -14.59
C GLN A 33 12.50 -19.77 -15.02
N ALA A 34 12.56 -20.98 -15.61
CA ALA A 34 13.83 -21.60 -15.98
C ALA A 34 14.64 -20.76 -16.98
N GLU A 35 13.97 -20.09 -17.92
CA GLU A 35 14.60 -19.18 -18.89
C GLU A 35 15.22 -17.94 -18.22
N HIS A 36 14.58 -17.41 -17.17
CA HIS A 36 15.10 -16.28 -16.41
C HIS A 36 16.38 -16.60 -15.65
N ILE A 37 16.58 -17.86 -15.25
CA ILE A 37 17.83 -18.31 -14.63
C ILE A 37 19.00 -18.18 -15.62
N GLN A 38 18.79 -18.56 -16.88
CA GLN A 38 19.83 -18.46 -17.92
C GLN A 38 20.16 -16.99 -18.25
N ILE A 39 19.12 -16.16 -18.36
CA ILE A 39 19.29 -14.70 -18.58
C ILE A 39 20.03 -14.07 -17.39
N ALA A 40 19.64 -14.40 -16.17
CA ALA A 40 20.29 -13.92 -14.95
C ALA A 40 21.77 -14.33 -14.89
N ALA A 41 22.08 -15.59 -15.21
CA ALA A 41 23.46 -16.07 -15.24
C ALA A 41 24.33 -15.29 -16.25
N ASP A 42 23.80 -15.00 -17.45
CA ASP A 42 24.51 -14.21 -18.46
C ASP A 42 24.71 -12.76 -18.00
N ILE A 43 23.66 -12.14 -17.42
CA ILE A 43 23.74 -10.78 -16.85
C ILE A 43 24.80 -10.72 -15.74
N VAL A 44 24.76 -11.65 -14.78
CA VAL A 44 25.66 -11.66 -13.61
C VAL A 44 27.12 -11.86 -14.04
N LYS A 45 27.36 -12.78 -14.99
CA LYS A 45 28.68 -13.04 -15.54
C LYS A 45 29.26 -11.81 -16.24
N ARG A 46 28.45 -11.13 -17.06
CA ARG A 46 28.88 -9.92 -17.79
C ARG A 46 29.06 -8.71 -16.88
N ALA A 47 28.22 -8.59 -15.86
CA ALA A 47 28.31 -7.56 -14.81
C ALA A 47 29.61 -7.63 -13.99
N GLY A 48 30.19 -8.84 -13.86
CA GLY A 48 31.43 -9.06 -13.11
C GLY A 48 32.70 -8.57 -13.82
N VAL A 49 32.61 -8.13 -15.08
CA VAL A 49 33.75 -7.60 -15.84
C VAL A 49 33.69 -6.07 -15.79
N ILE A 50 34.72 -5.42 -15.23
CA ILE A 50 34.87 -3.96 -15.30
C ILE A 50 35.13 -3.62 -16.77
N MET A 51 34.09 -3.12 -17.47
CA MET A 51 34.21 -2.76 -18.88
C MET A 51 35.02 -1.47 -19.01
N THR A 52 36.15 -1.53 -19.71
CA THR A 52 37.07 -0.40 -19.95
C THR A 52 36.72 0.41 -21.20
N THR A 53 35.66 0.03 -21.92
CA THR A 53 35.16 0.69 -23.15
C THR A 53 33.76 1.27 -22.93
N GLU A 54 33.36 2.23 -23.78
CA GLU A 54 32.06 2.92 -23.70
C GLU A 54 30.82 2.01 -23.90
N CYS A 55 31.02 0.74 -24.26
CA CYS A 55 29.95 -0.24 -24.32
C CYS A 55 29.61 -0.66 -22.89
N THR A 56 28.51 -0.13 -22.37
CA THR A 56 28.23 -0.18 -20.93
C THR A 56 27.50 -1.45 -20.57
N TYR A 57 27.79 -1.99 -19.39
CA TYR A 57 27.01 -3.11 -18.82
C TYR A 57 25.49 -2.88 -18.89
N MET A 58 25.04 -1.62 -18.80
CA MET A 58 23.64 -1.23 -18.98
C MET A 58 23.08 -1.50 -20.38
N SER A 59 23.86 -1.38 -21.45
CA SER A 59 23.38 -1.72 -22.80
C SER A 59 23.09 -3.22 -22.93
N ILE A 60 23.89 -4.06 -22.28
CA ILE A 60 23.67 -5.52 -22.20
C ILE A 60 22.39 -5.82 -21.42
N VAL A 61 22.22 -5.19 -20.25
CA VAL A 61 20.99 -5.35 -19.45
C VAL A 61 19.77 -4.92 -20.27
N GLN A 62 19.84 -3.77 -20.93
CA GLN A 62 18.78 -3.25 -21.76
C GLN A 62 18.46 -4.19 -22.94
N GLU A 63 19.46 -4.69 -23.65
CA GLU A 63 19.30 -5.67 -24.75
C GLU A 63 18.58 -6.94 -24.25
N LYS A 64 19.04 -7.53 -23.14
CA LYS A 64 18.42 -8.73 -22.57
C LYS A 64 16.99 -8.49 -22.11
N LEU A 65 16.70 -7.32 -21.55
CA LEU A 65 15.34 -6.95 -21.19
C LEU A 65 14.47 -6.76 -22.43
N GLN A 66 15.00 -6.19 -23.52
CA GLN A 66 14.26 -6.06 -24.78
C GLN A 66 13.91 -7.41 -25.40
N ASP A 67 14.88 -8.33 -25.41
CA ASP A 67 14.70 -9.69 -25.91
C ASP A 67 13.64 -10.43 -25.09
N LEU A 68 13.76 -10.38 -23.75
CA LEU A 68 12.83 -11.02 -22.84
C LEU A 68 11.39 -10.51 -23.05
N LEU A 69 11.24 -9.19 -23.14
CA LEU A 69 9.92 -8.56 -23.23
C LEU A 69 9.33 -8.63 -24.64
N ASN A 70 10.09 -9.14 -25.60
CA ASN A 70 9.82 -9.08 -27.03
C ASN A 70 9.38 -7.67 -27.45
N ALA A 71 10.08 -6.65 -26.94
CA ALA A 71 9.70 -5.26 -27.10
C ALA A 71 10.92 -4.34 -27.02
N ARG A 72 10.92 -3.24 -27.79
CA ARG A 72 12.03 -2.27 -27.81
C ARG A 72 11.70 -1.05 -26.95
N PHE A 73 12.65 -0.66 -26.10
CA PHE A 73 12.60 0.64 -25.45
C PHE A 73 12.88 1.73 -26.47
N GLN A 74 12.07 2.77 -26.48
CA GLN A 74 12.22 3.91 -27.38
C GLN A 74 12.78 5.08 -26.60
N ASN A 75 13.78 5.75 -27.16
CA ASN A 75 14.31 6.98 -26.60
C ASN A 75 13.30 8.11 -26.84
N VAL A 76 12.76 8.67 -25.76
CA VAL A 76 11.81 9.76 -25.81
C VAL A 76 12.55 11.08 -25.55
N CYS A 77 13.16 11.61 -26.61
CA CYS A 77 13.64 13.00 -26.63
C CYS A 77 12.48 13.92 -27.05
N LYS A 78 12.11 14.89 -26.21
CA LYS A 78 11.31 16.06 -26.65
C LYS A 78 12.18 17.31 -26.59
N ASP A 79 12.01 18.19 -27.58
CA ASP A 79 12.80 19.41 -27.88
C ASP A 79 12.79 20.51 -26.79
N SER A 80 12.40 20.20 -25.55
CA SER A 80 12.21 21.18 -24.48
C SER A 80 12.94 20.74 -23.22
N GLY A 81 14.27 20.89 -23.22
CA GLY A 81 15.12 20.87 -22.02
C GLY A 81 15.03 19.64 -21.11
N SER A 82 14.40 18.55 -21.55
CA SER A 82 14.34 17.27 -20.83
C SER A 82 15.64 16.51 -20.95
N SER A 83 16.04 15.84 -19.87
CA SER A 83 16.90 14.66 -20.01
C SER A 83 16.16 13.59 -20.83
N PRO A 84 16.80 12.99 -21.84
CA PRO A 84 16.23 11.85 -22.55
C PRO A 84 15.98 10.69 -21.57
N TYR A 85 14.89 9.96 -21.77
CA TYR A 85 14.64 8.70 -21.10
C TYR A 85 14.28 7.61 -22.11
N ASP A 86 14.53 6.36 -21.74
CA ASP A 86 14.13 5.20 -22.53
C ASP A 86 12.82 4.65 -21.95
N GLY A 87 11.76 4.63 -22.75
CA GLY A 87 10.44 4.18 -22.32
C GLY A 87 9.97 2.94 -23.08
N LEU A 88 9.21 2.07 -22.41
CA LEU A 88 8.42 1.02 -23.06
C LEU A 88 6.96 1.47 -23.13
N SER A 89 6.41 1.41 -24.34
CA SER A 89 4.98 1.62 -24.55
C SER A 89 4.30 0.32 -24.99
N GLY A 90 3.02 0.19 -24.64
CA GLY A 90 2.18 -0.86 -25.22
C GLY A 90 1.95 -0.66 -26.71
N SER A 91 1.30 -1.64 -27.34
CA SER A 91 0.93 -1.63 -28.76
C SER A 91 0.27 -0.33 -29.23
N ASP A 92 -0.37 0.41 -28.31
CA ASP A 92 -1.09 1.65 -28.61
C ASP A 92 -0.73 2.79 -27.65
N ALA A 93 0.56 3.11 -27.57
CA ALA A 93 1.09 4.40 -27.10
C ALA A 93 1.02 4.74 -25.60
N TYR A 94 0.46 3.93 -24.69
CA TYR A 94 0.59 4.17 -23.24
C TYR A 94 1.98 3.72 -22.76
N PRO A 95 2.83 4.63 -22.27
CA PRO A 95 4.12 4.30 -21.69
C PRO A 95 3.91 3.82 -20.26
N PHE A 96 4.31 2.59 -19.98
CA PHE A 96 4.07 1.94 -18.69
C PHE A 96 5.34 1.37 -18.06
N VAL A 97 6.48 1.44 -18.76
CA VAL A 97 7.81 1.26 -18.18
C VAL A 97 8.69 2.44 -18.55
N VAL A 98 9.41 2.99 -17.59
CA VAL A 98 10.49 3.97 -17.81
C VAL A 98 11.80 3.41 -17.29
N LEU A 99 12.84 3.53 -18.10
CA LEU A 99 14.22 3.16 -17.78
C LEU A 99 15.06 4.42 -17.58
N ALA A 100 15.87 4.40 -16.52
CA ALA A 100 16.98 5.33 -16.34
C ALA A 100 18.22 4.55 -15.91
N LEU A 101 19.06 4.22 -16.87
CA LEU A 101 20.23 3.36 -16.69
C LEU A 101 21.50 4.15 -16.98
N LYS A 102 22.38 4.31 -15.97
CA LYS A 102 23.66 5.03 -16.09
C LYS A 102 24.85 4.08 -16.08
N ARG A 103 26.01 4.52 -16.58
CA ARG A 103 27.20 3.65 -16.63
C ARG A 103 27.67 3.30 -15.23
N MET A 104 27.64 4.27 -14.31
CA MET A 104 27.91 4.07 -12.88
C MET A 104 26.95 4.88 -12.02
N LEU A 105 26.77 4.47 -10.76
CA LEU A 105 26.11 5.32 -9.77
C LEU A 105 26.95 6.59 -9.53
N GLY A 106 26.28 7.75 -9.50
CA GLY A 106 26.95 9.06 -9.38
C GLY A 106 27.39 9.69 -10.70
N GLU A 107 27.10 9.05 -11.85
CA GLU A 107 27.30 9.66 -13.15
C GLU A 107 26.20 10.69 -13.48
N GLY A 108 26.62 11.83 -14.06
CA GLY A 108 25.73 12.95 -14.36
C GLY A 108 25.44 13.80 -13.13
N SER A 109 24.41 14.65 -13.22
CA SER A 109 24.04 15.60 -12.16
C SER A 109 22.87 15.15 -11.28
N CYS A 110 22.23 14.02 -11.60
CA CYS A 110 21.01 13.54 -10.94
C CYS A 110 21.09 12.03 -10.64
N ASP A 111 20.43 11.60 -9.57
CA ASP A 111 20.21 10.17 -9.30
C ASP A 111 19.33 9.54 -10.40
N PRO A 112 19.65 8.33 -10.91
CA PRO A 112 18.87 7.70 -11.98
C PRO A 112 17.39 7.50 -11.64
N LEU A 113 17.06 7.15 -10.39
CA LEU A 113 15.67 6.95 -9.99
C LEU A 113 14.92 8.29 -10.02
N VAL A 114 15.50 9.33 -9.43
CA VAL A 114 14.91 10.69 -9.45
C VAL A 114 14.70 11.19 -10.88
N GLU A 115 15.66 10.94 -11.78
CA GLU A 115 15.54 11.30 -13.19
C GLU A 115 14.38 10.56 -13.88
N ALA A 116 14.21 9.27 -13.61
CA ALA A 116 13.07 8.50 -14.12
C ALA A 116 11.73 8.98 -13.53
N GLU A 117 11.68 9.32 -12.24
CA GLU A 117 10.47 9.83 -11.58
C GLU A 117 9.97 11.11 -12.26
N TYR A 118 10.86 12.08 -12.51
CA TYR A 118 10.51 13.29 -13.24
C TYR A 118 10.09 13.02 -14.67
N SER A 119 10.71 12.02 -15.31
CA SER A 119 10.38 11.61 -16.67
C SER A 119 8.96 11.05 -16.75
N VAL A 120 8.58 10.17 -15.81
CA VAL A 120 7.22 9.63 -15.68
C VAL A 120 6.22 10.74 -15.38
N LEU A 121 6.53 11.63 -14.44
CA LEU A 121 5.65 12.75 -14.08
C LEU A 121 5.35 13.61 -15.31
N ARG A 122 6.39 14.02 -16.04
CA ARG A 122 6.27 14.86 -17.23
C ARG A 122 5.51 14.15 -18.35
N MET A 123 5.84 12.88 -18.59
CA MET A 123 5.18 12.03 -19.57
C MET A 123 3.67 11.97 -19.35
N TRP A 124 3.21 11.78 -18.12
CA TRP A 124 1.78 11.80 -17.79
C TRP A 124 1.19 13.21 -17.75
N TYR A 125 1.97 14.23 -17.42
CA TYR A 125 1.52 15.62 -17.49
C TYR A 125 1.09 16.01 -18.92
N GLU A 126 1.88 15.59 -19.91
CA GLU A 126 1.64 15.84 -21.33
C GLU A 126 0.52 14.97 -21.94
N ARG A 127 0.11 13.90 -21.26
CA ARG A 127 -0.92 12.93 -21.69
C ARG A 127 -2.22 13.10 -20.90
N LYS A 128 -2.80 14.29 -20.98
CA LYS A 128 -3.96 14.67 -20.16
C LYS A 128 -5.14 13.70 -20.35
N ASP A 129 -5.52 13.42 -21.59
CA ASP A 129 -6.72 12.64 -21.90
C ASP A 129 -6.61 11.19 -21.43
N GLU A 130 -5.41 10.62 -21.49
CA GLU A 130 -5.10 9.31 -20.94
C GLU A 130 -5.04 9.32 -19.40
N ARG A 131 -4.37 10.33 -18.85
CA ARG A 131 -4.17 10.49 -17.40
C ARG A 131 -5.48 10.68 -16.65
N GLU A 132 -6.47 11.28 -17.29
CA GLU A 132 -7.78 11.48 -16.67
C GLU A 132 -8.59 10.18 -16.59
N LYS A 133 -8.22 9.11 -17.32
CA LYS A 133 -8.94 7.84 -17.32
C LYS A 133 -8.56 6.89 -16.18
N CYS A 134 -7.36 7.03 -15.61
CA CYS A 134 -6.84 6.08 -14.61
C CYS A 134 -5.78 6.69 -13.69
N CYS A 135 -5.35 5.91 -12.70
CA CYS A 135 -4.26 6.26 -11.79
C CYS A 135 -2.85 6.10 -12.42
N CYS A 136 -2.75 5.86 -13.73
CA CYS A 136 -1.48 5.85 -14.47
C CYS A 136 -0.37 4.95 -13.90
N PRO A 137 -0.64 3.68 -13.55
CA PRO A 137 0.37 2.81 -12.97
C PRO A 137 1.55 2.64 -13.93
N THR A 138 2.76 2.92 -13.46
CA THR A 138 3.98 2.89 -14.27
C THR A 138 5.08 2.18 -13.50
N LEU A 139 5.81 1.26 -14.14
CA LEU A 139 7.05 0.70 -13.60
C LEU A 139 8.23 1.59 -13.94
N ILE A 140 9.13 1.75 -12.98
CA ILE A 140 10.40 2.45 -13.14
C ILE A 140 11.51 1.46 -12.83
N LEU A 141 12.39 1.21 -13.80
CA LEU A 141 13.62 0.48 -13.58
C LEU A 141 14.78 1.45 -13.71
N ALA A 142 15.44 1.72 -12.58
CA ALA A 142 16.48 2.72 -12.50
C ALA A 142 17.74 2.17 -11.85
N GLY A 143 18.91 2.62 -12.29
CA GLY A 143 20.17 2.18 -11.70
C GLY A 143 21.42 2.66 -12.41
N GLY A 144 22.55 2.16 -11.94
CA GLY A 144 23.85 2.51 -12.48
C GLY A 144 24.90 1.46 -12.15
N GLY A 145 25.74 1.14 -13.14
CA GLY A 145 26.69 0.02 -13.02
C GLY A 145 25.94 -1.27 -12.62
N PRO A 146 26.47 -2.13 -11.73
CA PRO A 146 25.82 -3.38 -11.37
C PRO A 146 24.57 -3.24 -10.47
N ASN A 147 24.08 -2.03 -10.22
CA ASN A 147 23.01 -1.75 -9.27
C ASN A 147 21.71 -1.40 -10.00
N LEU A 148 20.62 -2.11 -9.71
CA LEU A 148 19.28 -1.80 -10.19
C LEU A 148 18.26 -1.70 -9.06
N CYS A 149 17.28 -0.83 -9.23
CA CYS A 149 16.15 -0.64 -8.35
C CYS A 149 14.87 -0.68 -9.17
N LEU A 150 13.85 -1.38 -8.66
CA LEU A 150 12.51 -1.36 -9.22
C LEU A 150 11.60 -0.49 -8.36
N ALA A 151 10.88 0.43 -9.00
CA ALA A 151 9.88 1.27 -8.38
C ALA A 151 8.57 1.24 -9.17
N GLY A 152 7.49 1.56 -8.51
CA GLY A 152 6.18 1.79 -9.11
C GLY A 152 5.76 3.22 -8.89
N ALA A 153 5.06 3.79 -9.87
CA ALA A 153 4.49 5.12 -9.81
C ALA A 153 2.99 5.06 -10.09
N VAL A 154 2.22 5.91 -9.41
CA VAL A 154 0.81 6.17 -9.69
C VAL A 154 0.56 7.67 -9.67
N PHE A 155 -0.41 8.12 -10.46
CA PHE A 155 -0.82 9.51 -10.58
C PHE A 155 -2.32 9.64 -10.26
N THR A 156 -2.62 9.99 -9.01
CA THR A 156 -3.95 10.32 -8.50
C THR A 156 -4.20 11.84 -8.59
N ASP A 157 -4.64 12.45 -7.50
CA ASP A 157 -4.49 13.87 -7.19
C ASP A 157 -3.02 14.23 -6.87
N ARG A 158 -2.20 13.22 -6.59
CA ARG A 158 -0.77 13.31 -6.31
C ARG A 158 0.02 12.36 -7.21
N PHE A 159 1.28 12.68 -7.44
CA PHE A 159 2.22 11.77 -8.06
C PHE A 159 2.97 11.02 -6.95
N ILE A 160 2.77 9.71 -6.87
CA ILE A 160 3.29 8.87 -5.80
C ILE A 160 4.23 7.86 -6.43
N VAL A 161 5.45 7.77 -5.91
CA VAL A 161 6.45 6.78 -6.30
C VAL A 161 6.89 6.02 -5.06
N GLN A 162 6.91 4.69 -5.14
CA GLN A 162 7.41 3.84 -4.08
C GLN A 162 8.31 2.75 -4.67
N ARG A 163 9.37 2.42 -3.94
CA ARG A 163 10.27 1.32 -4.31
C ARG A 163 9.55 -0.01 -4.10
N LEU A 164 9.60 -0.87 -5.11
CA LEU A 164 9.10 -2.24 -5.07
C LEU A 164 10.20 -3.22 -4.63
N SER A 165 11.46 -2.85 -4.84
CA SER A 165 12.64 -3.62 -4.43
C SER A 165 13.66 -2.74 -3.71
N ASP A 166 14.50 -3.36 -2.89
CA ASP A 166 15.80 -2.78 -2.56
C ASP A 166 16.69 -2.71 -3.81
N THR A 167 17.82 -2.00 -3.70
CA THR A 167 18.82 -1.98 -4.78
C THR A 167 19.51 -3.33 -4.86
N ILE A 168 19.37 -4.01 -6.00
CA ILE A 168 20.00 -5.30 -6.27
C ILE A 168 21.36 -5.05 -6.92
N PHE A 169 22.41 -5.54 -6.27
CA PHE A 169 23.73 -5.69 -6.88
C PHE A 169 23.76 -6.98 -7.70
N MET A 170 24.11 -6.87 -8.98
CA MET A 170 24.07 -7.97 -9.96
C MET A 170 25.45 -8.42 -10.45
N ALA A 171 26.55 -7.83 -9.99
CA ALA A 171 27.87 -8.28 -10.40
C ALA A 171 28.33 -9.49 -9.61
N GLN A 172 28.97 -10.42 -10.32
CA GLN A 172 29.65 -11.53 -9.68
C GLN A 172 30.81 -11.02 -8.82
N ALA A 173 30.70 -11.18 -7.51
CA ALA A 173 31.73 -10.78 -6.54
C ALA A 173 32.59 -11.96 -6.04
N SER A 174 32.22 -13.20 -6.38
CA SER A 174 32.92 -14.41 -5.92
C SER A 174 32.81 -15.56 -6.94
N THR A 175 33.58 -16.63 -6.75
CA THR A 175 33.50 -17.85 -7.56
C THR A 175 32.20 -18.64 -7.37
N SER A 176 31.42 -18.33 -6.34
CA SER A 176 30.06 -18.85 -6.14
C SER A 176 29.05 -17.73 -6.37
N ALA A 177 28.18 -17.90 -7.37
CA ALA A 177 27.21 -16.88 -7.79
C ALA A 177 25.77 -17.40 -7.79
N ASP A 178 25.52 -18.66 -7.41
CA ASP A 178 24.21 -19.31 -7.57
C ASP A 178 23.09 -18.56 -6.85
N GLU A 179 23.32 -18.12 -5.61
CA GLU A 179 22.36 -17.32 -4.84
C GLU A 179 22.07 -15.97 -5.51
N LEU A 180 23.11 -15.33 -6.06
CA LEU A 180 22.96 -14.07 -6.79
C LEU A 180 22.18 -14.27 -8.09
N ILE A 181 22.51 -15.30 -8.86
CA ILE A 181 21.82 -15.68 -10.10
C ILE A 181 20.36 -15.95 -9.80
N PHE A 182 20.07 -16.71 -8.74
CA PHE A 182 18.71 -17.01 -8.30
C PHE A 182 17.94 -15.72 -7.97
N ARG A 183 18.52 -14.83 -7.17
CA ARG A 183 17.90 -13.54 -6.81
C ARG A 183 17.64 -12.65 -8.03
N VAL A 184 18.59 -12.57 -8.97
CA VAL A 184 18.43 -11.81 -10.22
C VAL A 184 17.35 -12.46 -11.11
N ALA A 185 17.27 -13.79 -11.16
CA ALA A 185 16.21 -14.49 -11.89
C ALA A 185 14.82 -14.25 -11.29
N CYS A 186 14.71 -14.20 -9.95
CA CYS A 186 13.49 -13.80 -9.26
C CYS A 186 13.09 -12.38 -9.63
N PHE A 187 14.04 -11.45 -9.60
CA PHE A 187 13.81 -10.06 -10.02
C PHE A 187 13.27 -9.95 -11.44
N ILE A 188 13.92 -10.62 -12.40
CA ILE A 188 13.51 -10.65 -13.81
C ILE A 188 12.10 -11.22 -13.95
N SER A 189 11.81 -12.35 -13.28
CA SER A 189 10.49 -12.99 -13.31
C SER A 189 9.40 -12.06 -12.76
N VAL A 190 9.67 -11.37 -11.65
CA VAL A 190 8.70 -10.44 -11.05
C VAL A 190 8.51 -9.21 -11.94
N PHE A 191 9.60 -8.69 -12.52
CA PHE A 191 9.53 -7.54 -13.42
C PHE A 191 8.71 -7.85 -14.68
N GLU A 192 8.95 -9.00 -15.32
CA GLU A 192 8.18 -9.45 -16.48
C GLU A 192 6.69 -9.61 -16.14
N ASN A 193 6.37 -10.28 -15.03
CA ASN A 193 4.99 -10.42 -14.56
C ASN A 193 4.31 -9.06 -14.36
N GLY A 194 5.01 -8.09 -13.77
CA GLY A 194 4.51 -6.72 -13.60
C GLY A 194 4.21 -6.02 -14.94
N ILE A 195 5.04 -6.26 -15.95
CA ILE A 195 4.81 -5.75 -17.30
C ILE A 195 3.57 -6.38 -17.95
N LEU A 196 3.36 -7.68 -17.78
CA LEU A 196 2.16 -8.36 -18.30
C LEU A 196 0.89 -7.80 -17.63
N GLU A 197 0.91 -7.61 -16.31
CA GLU A 197 -0.19 -7.00 -15.56
C GLU A 197 -0.50 -5.57 -16.04
N LEU A 198 0.53 -4.77 -16.37
CA LEU A 198 0.35 -3.44 -16.96
C LEU A 198 -0.20 -3.48 -18.38
N LYS A 199 0.28 -4.40 -19.23
CA LYS A 199 -0.25 -4.60 -20.58
C LYS A 199 -1.74 -4.93 -20.52
N ASP A 200 -2.13 -5.86 -19.64
CA ASP A 200 -3.52 -6.25 -19.44
C ASP A 200 -4.36 -5.10 -18.89
N PHE A 201 -3.83 -4.34 -17.92
CA PHE A 201 -4.51 -3.16 -17.38
C PHE A 201 -4.82 -2.13 -18.48
N TYR A 202 -3.83 -1.73 -19.28
CA TYR A 202 -4.02 -0.73 -20.33
C TYR A 202 -4.82 -1.25 -21.52
N ALA A 203 -4.77 -2.56 -21.82
CA ALA A 203 -5.67 -3.17 -22.81
C ALA A 203 -7.14 -3.08 -22.36
N ASN A 204 -7.41 -3.41 -21.09
CA ASN A 204 -8.74 -3.32 -20.50
C ASN A 204 -9.26 -1.88 -20.35
N LEU A 205 -8.37 -0.90 -20.16
CA LEU A 205 -8.75 0.50 -20.07
C LEU A 205 -9.35 1.03 -21.39
N LYS A 206 -8.93 0.50 -22.54
CA LYS A 206 -9.45 0.91 -23.86
C LYS A 206 -10.90 0.52 -24.10
N THR A 207 -11.31 -0.61 -23.51
CA THR A 207 -12.66 -1.15 -23.69
C THR A 207 -13.64 -0.64 -22.62
N LYS A 208 -13.13 -0.03 -21.54
CA LYS A 208 -13.95 0.54 -20.48
C LYS A 208 -14.36 1.97 -20.80
N GLU A 209 -15.66 2.22 -20.69
CA GLU A 209 -16.18 3.58 -20.64
C GLU A 209 -15.85 4.19 -19.27
N VAL A 210 -14.89 5.11 -19.25
CA VAL A 210 -14.55 5.87 -18.04
C VAL A 210 -15.31 7.19 -18.06
N LYS A 211 -16.03 7.47 -16.97
CA LYS A 211 -16.74 8.76 -16.81
C LYS A 211 -15.75 9.90 -16.96
N ALA A 212 -16.17 10.99 -17.62
CA ALA A 212 -15.34 12.18 -17.72
C ALA A 212 -14.97 12.73 -16.34
N LEU A 213 -13.75 13.26 -16.22
CA LEU A 213 -13.30 13.92 -15.01
C LEU A 213 -14.04 15.25 -14.85
N VAL A 214 -14.93 15.32 -13.86
CA VAL A 214 -15.67 16.54 -13.52
C VAL A 214 -15.12 17.11 -12.20
N PRO A 215 -14.64 18.37 -12.17
CA PRO A 215 -14.16 19.00 -10.94
C PRO A 215 -15.17 18.91 -9.79
N GLY A 216 -14.69 18.56 -8.60
CA GLY A 216 -15.53 18.42 -7.40
C GLY A 216 -16.43 17.18 -7.38
N LYS A 217 -16.34 16.29 -8.36
CA LYS A 217 -17.03 14.99 -8.36
C LYS A 217 -16.05 13.83 -8.11
N PRO A 218 -16.48 12.76 -7.42
CA PRO A 218 -15.67 11.56 -7.25
C PRO A 218 -15.30 10.98 -8.62
N HIS A 219 -14.03 10.66 -8.82
CA HIS A 219 -13.54 10.04 -10.04
C HIS A 219 -12.67 8.82 -9.71
N PRO A 220 -12.86 7.66 -10.38
CA PRO A 220 -12.16 6.42 -10.03
C PRO A 220 -10.63 6.54 -9.98
N ARG A 221 -10.03 7.41 -10.79
CA ARG A 221 -8.58 7.66 -10.80
C ARG A 221 -7.98 8.10 -9.45
N PHE A 222 -8.81 8.65 -8.56
CA PHE A 222 -8.38 9.17 -7.26
C PHE A 222 -8.56 8.18 -6.11
N PHE A 223 -9.20 7.05 -6.38
CA PHE A 223 -9.54 6.08 -5.35
C PHE A 223 -8.79 4.77 -5.55
N PRO A 224 -8.60 4.00 -4.47
CA PRO A 224 -8.05 2.66 -4.56
C PRO A 224 -8.84 1.76 -5.52
N GLN A 225 -8.16 0.82 -6.17
CA GLN A 225 -8.75 -0.11 -7.14
C GLN A 225 -9.71 -1.14 -6.51
N PRO A 226 -9.51 -1.65 -5.28
CA PRO A 226 -10.47 -2.56 -4.66
C PRO A 226 -11.86 -1.92 -4.59
N THR A 227 -12.85 -2.58 -5.19
CA THR A 227 -14.23 -2.08 -5.36
C THR A 227 -15.28 -3.13 -5.02
N SER A 228 -14.85 -4.28 -4.50
CA SER A 228 -15.73 -5.33 -4.04
C SER A 228 -15.05 -6.19 -2.98
N PHE A 229 -15.87 -6.90 -2.22
CA PHE A 229 -15.42 -7.93 -1.28
C PHE A 229 -16.41 -9.09 -1.25
N LEU A 230 -15.94 -10.26 -0.86
CA LEU A 230 -16.76 -11.43 -0.60
C LEU A 230 -17.34 -11.31 0.81
N GLY A 231 -18.65 -11.10 0.90
CA GLY A 231 -19.37 -11.04 2.17
C GLY A 231 -19.35 -12.39 2.90
N ARG A 232 -19.65 -12.35 4.21
CA ARG A 232 -19.71 -13.55 5.06
C ARG A 232 -20.76 -14.58 4.63
N ASP A 233 -21.74 -14.15 3.84
CA ASP A 233 -22.77 -15.01 3.23
C ASP A 233 -22.32 -15.64 1.90
N GLY A 234 -21.06 -15.43 1.50
CA GLY A 234 -20.48 -15.91 0.25
C GLY A 234 -20.88 -15.09 -0.98
N LYS A 235 -21.58 -13.96 -0.82
CA LYS A 235 -21.96 -13.09 -1.93
C LYS A 235 -20.93 -11.99 -2.16
N VAL A 236 -20.67 -11.69 -3.42
CA VAL A 236 -19.81 -10.54 -3.78
C VAL A 236 -20.60 -9.25 -3.56
N VAL A 237 -20.09 -8.38 -2.71
CA VAL A 237 -20.62 -7.04 -2.47
C VAL A 237 -19.75 -6.05 -3.23
N GLU A 238 -20.30 -5.41 -4.25
CA GLU A 238 -19.65 -4.32 -4.98
C GLU A 238 -19.99 -2.96 -4.35
N PHE A 239 -19.02 -2.05 -4.34
CA PHE A 239 -19.17 -0.70 -3.80
C PHE A 239 -18.55 0.36 -4.71
N VAL A 240 -18.92 1.63 -4.45
CA VAL A 240 -18.44 2.81 -5.15
C VAL A 240 -17.96 3.82 -4.12
N TYR A 241 -16.78 4.40 -4.35
CA TYR A 241 -16.19 5.43 -3.51
C TYR A 241 -16.96 6.76 -3.58
N GLU A 242 -17.20 7.36 -2.42
CA GLU A 242 -17.76 8.72 -2.31
C GLU A 242 -16.67 9.74 -2.04
N ARG A 243 -15.87 9.54 -0.98
CA ARG A 243 -14.83 10.48 -0.55
C ARG A 243 -13.83 9.83 0.41
N GLY A 244 -12.68 10.46 0.58
CA GLY A 244 -11.80 10.22 1.74
C GLY A 244 -12.46 10.66 3.04
N MET A 245 -12.10 10.00 4.14
CA MET A 245 -12.55 10.38 5.49
C MET A 245 -11.67 11.46 6.13
N ASP A 246 -10.44 11.60 5.64
CA ASP A 246 -9.48 12.64 6.01
C ASP A 246 -8.99 13.37 4.75
N ASP A 247 -8.67 14.66 4.90
CA ASP A 247 -8.04 15.48 3.86
C ASP A 247 -6.50 15.31 3.86
N ASP A 248 -5.95 14.54 4.80
CA ASP A 248 -4.52 14.20 4.85
C ASP A 248 -4.06 13.51 3.56
N ALA A 249 -2.86 13.90 3.13
CA ALA A 249 -2.09 13.30 2.06
C ALA A 249 -1.99 11.77 2.10
N GLN A 250 -1.97 11.21 3.30
CA GLN A 250 -1.75 9.82 3.62
C GLN A 250 -3.07 9.08 3.88
N ASN A 251 -4.21 9.69 3.57
CA ASN A 251 -5.52 9.10 3.83
C ASN A 251 -5.66 7.71 3.18
N VAL A 252 -6.00 6.74 4.02
CA VAL A 252 -6.27 5.35 3.64
C VAL A 252 -7.68 4.89 4.02
N THR A 253 -8.54 5.81 4.47
CA THR A 253 -9.90 5.53 4.91
C THR A 253 -10.91 6.24 4.01
N PHE A 254 -11.90 5.50 3.51
CA PHE A 254 -12.83 6.00 2.51
C PHE A 254 -14.28 5.65 2.87
N LEU A 255 -15.18 6.61 2.63
CA LEU A 255 -16.61 6.39 2.62
C LEU A 255 -17.01 5.82 1.26
N VAL A 256 -17.78 4.74 1.28
CA VAL A 256 -18.31 4.07 0.09
C VAL A 256 -19.80 3.79 0.26
N HIS A 257 -20.51 3.56 -0.84
CA HIS A 257 -21.83 2.93 -0.83
C HIS A 257 -21.84 1.65 -1.67
N THR A 258 -22.57 0.63 -1.21
CA THR A 258 -22.77 -0.59 -1.99
C THR A 258 -23.60 -0.30 -3.23
N LYS A 259 -23.28 -0.90 -4.39
CA LYS A 259 -24.05 -0.70 -5.63
C LYS A 259 -25.51 -1.14 -5.50
N GLU A 260 -25.75 -2.30 -4.88
CA GLU A 260 -27.08 -2.91 -4.79
C GLU A 260 -27.99 -2.19 -3.77
N SER A 261 -27.56 -2.12 -2.51
CA SER A 261 -28.41 -1.61 -1.42
C SER A 261 -28.26 -0.12 -1.11
N GLN A 262 -27.30 0.56 -1.76
CA GLN A 262 -26.89 1.94 -1.44
C GLN A 262 -26.49 2.14 0.04
N LYS A 263 -26.17 1.04 0.74
CA LYS A 263 -25.71 1.08 2.13
C LYS A 263 -24.32 1.72 2.21
N LYS A 264 -24.16 2.68 3.11
CA LYS A 264 -22.87 3.31 3.42
C LYS A 264 -21.98 2.40 4.26
N LEU A 265 -20.71 2.30 3.87
CA LEU A 265 -19.66 1.53 4.53
C LEU A 265 -18.38 2.36 4.60
N ILE A 266 -17.48 1.97 5.51
CA ILE A 266 -16.11 2.44 5.53
C ILE A 266 -15.20 1.35 4.96
N VAL A 267 -14.32 1.75 4.05
CA VAL A 267 -13.21 0.93 3.53
C VAL A 267 -11.90 1.55 3.99
N LYS A 268 -11.07 0.78 4.69
CA LYS A 268 -9.78 1.21 5.22
C LYS A 268 -8.67 0.30 4.71
N PHE A 269 -7.52 0.86 4.34
CA PHE A 269 -6.34 0.12 3.89
C PHE A 269 -5.20 0.19 4.92
N VAL A 270 -4.80 -0.95 5.48
CA VAL A 270 -3.84 -0.99 6.61
C VAL A 270 -2.91 -2.19 6.55
N ALA A 271 -1.67 -1.99 7.01
CA ALA A 271 -0.69 -3.07 7.17
C ALA A 271 -0.96 -3.94 8.41
N ARG A 272 -1.71 -3.44 9.39
CA ARG A 272 -2.05 -4.14 10.64
C ARG A 272 -3.49 -3.83 11.07
N TYR A 273 -4.16 -4.81 11.67
CA TYR A 273 -5.52 -4.62 12.16
C TYR A 273 -5.91 -5.61 13.25
N GLY A 274 -6.51 -5.13 14.33
CA GLY A 274 -7.06 -5.91 15.43
C GLY A 274 -8.37 -6.60 15.08
N TYR A 275 -8.33 -7.54 14.12
CA TYR A 275 -9.50 -8.25 13.59
C TYR A 275 -10.34 -8.93 14.68
N GLU A 276 -9.71 -9.77 15.52
CA GLU A 276 -10.42 -10.54 16.55
C GLU A 276 -11.11 -9.62 17.57
N ALA A 277 -10.40 -8.59 18.02
CA ALA A 277 -10.88 -7.63 19.00
C ALA A 277 -12.01 -6.74 18.45
N HIS A 278 -11.90 -6.28 17.20
CA HIS A 278 -12.99 -5.57 16.53
C HIS A 278 -14.20 -6.48 16.40
N GLY A 279 -14.04 -7.70 15.90
CA GLY A 279 -15.14 -8.67 15.80
C GLY A 279 -15.87 -8.88 17.13
N LEU A 280 -15.11 -9.07 18.21
CA LEU A 280 -15.64 -9.22 19.56
C LEU A 280 -16.49 -8.03 20.02
N LEU A 281 -16.01 -6.79 19.82
CA LEU A 281 -16.78 -5.60 20.21
C LEU A 281 -17.96 -5.33 19.28
N ALA A 282 -17.84 -5.65 17.99
CA ALA A 282 -18.91 -5.51 17.02
C ALA A 282 -20.11 -6.40 17.38
N GLU A 283 -19.87 -7.65 17.80
CA GLU A 283 -20.90 -8.58 18.27
C GLU A 283 -21.63 -8.07 19.53
N LYS A 284 -20.97 -7.24 20.34
CA LYS A 284 -21.52 -6.64 21.56
C LYS A 284 -22.04 -5.21 21.35
N ASP A 285 -22.12 -4.75 20.09
CA ASP A 285 -22.59 -3.40 19.72
C ASP A 285 -21.72 -2.24 20.26
N PHE A 286 -20.44 -2.49 20.56
CA PHE A 286 -19.46 -1.49 21.00
C PHE A 286 -18.50 -1.05 19.89
N ALA A 287 -18.59 -1.64 18.71
CA ALA A 287 -17.86 -1.26 17.50
C ALA A 287 -18.79 -1.34 16.28
N PRO A 288 -18.43 -0.75 15.12
CA PRO A 288 -19.12 -0.97 13.87
C PRO A 288 -19.15 -2.46 13.49
N LYS A 289 -20.14 -2.90 12.72
CA LYS A 289 -20.13 -4.27 12.19
C LYS A 289 -18.99 -4.42 11.18
N LEU A 290 -18.11 -5.40 11.37
CA LEU A 290 -17.03 -5.74 10.46
C LEU A 290 -17.52 -6.71 9.36
N HIS A 291 -17.42 -6.31 8.09
CA HIS A 291 -17.87 -7.09 6.94
C HIS A 291 -16.76 -7.89 6.28
N TYR A 292 -15.55 -7.34 6.20
CA TYR A 292 -14.40 -7.97 5.55
C TYR A 292 -13.09 -7.50 6.18
N CYS A 293 -12.12 -8.41 6.29
CA CYS A 293 -10.74 -8.08 6.56
C CYS A 293 -9.86 -9.08 5.80
N GLY A 294 -9.04 -8.60 4.86
CA GLY A 294 -8.28 -9.52 4.00
C GLY A 294 -7.40 -8.82 2.99
N LEU A 295 -6.95 -9.56 1.99
CA LEU A 295 -6.12 -9.02 0.91
C LEU A 295 -6.92 -8.08 -0.02
N LEU A 296 -6.19 -7.35 -0.87
CA LEU A 296 -6.78 -6.38 -1.80
C LEU A 296 -7.62 -7.01 -2.93
N ASP A 297 -7.59 -8.35 -3.07
CA ASP A 297 -8.41 -9.09 -4.02
C ASP A 297 -9.90 -9.18 -3.61
N GLY A 298 -10.22 -8.77 -2.38
CA GLY A 298 -11.57 -8.81 -1.81
C GLY A 298 -12.10 -10.23 -1.58
N LYS A 299 -11.30 -11.28 -1.73
CA LYS A 299 -11.72 -12.68 -1.64
C LYS A 299 -10.98 -13.44 -0.55
N THR A 300 -9.70 -13.13 -0.38
CA THR A 300 -8.82 -13.80 0.57
C THR A 300 -8.92 -13.14 1.94
N ASP A 301 -9.95 -13.51 2.71
CA ASP A 301 -10.18 -13.03 4.09
C ASP A 301 -9.15 -13.65 5.06
N VAL A 302 -8.82 -12.90 6.13
CA VAL A 302 -7.99 -13.37 7.24
C VAL A 302 -8.47 -14.69 7.85
N GLN A 303 -9.75 -15.03 7.82
CA GLN A 303 -10.23 -16.32 8.33
C GLN A 303 -9.80 -17.52 7.49
N ASN A 304 -9.72 -17.35 6.16
CA ASN A 304 -9.53 -18.45 5.21
C ASN A 304 -8.07 -18.62 4.75
N TYR A 305 -7.19 -17.70 5.10
CA TYR A 305 -5.81 -17.71 4.64
C TYR A 305 -4.84 -17.41 5.80
N PRO A 306 -4.12 -18.41 6.33
CA PRO A 306 -3.17 -18.22 7.44
C PRO A 306 -2.08 -17.18 7.17
N GLU A 307 -1.72 -16.92 5.91
CA GLU A 307 -0.79 -15.84 5.57
C GLU A 307 -1.47 -14.47 5.59
N ALA A 308 -2.79 -14.40 5.34
CA ALA A 308 -3.60 -13.21 5.63
C ALA A 308 -3.81 -13.03 7.15
N GLN A 309 -3.84 -14.13 7.92
CA GLN A 309 -3.73 -14.14 9.40
C GLN A 309 -2.37 -13.63 9.91
N GLY A 310 -1.44 -13.25 9.04
CA GLY A 310 -0.18 -12.57 9.38
C GLY A 310 -0.36 -11.19 10.01
N THR A 311 -1.44 -10.94 10.77
CA THR A 311 -1.57 -9.82 11.71
C THR A 311 -0.57 -9.93 12.86
N ILE A 312 0.15 -11.05 12.97
CA ILE A 312 1.14 -11.32 14.02
C ILE A 312 2.40 -11.94 13.41
N ARG A 313 3.09 -11.21 12.53
CA ARG A 313 4.54 -11.28 12.53
C ARG A 313 5.03 -9.95 13.10
N THR A 314 4.90 -9.81 14.41
CA THR A 314 5.87 -9.01 15.13
C THR A 314 7.20 -9.73 14.90
N ASP A 315 8.02 -9.17 14.02
CA ASP A 315 9.44 -9.37 14.19
C ASP A 315 9.83 -8.79 15.56
N ALA A 316 11.07 -9.07 15.98
CA ALA A 316 11.58 -8.57 17.24
C ALA A 316 11.26 -7.06 17.38
N LEU A 317 10.55 -6.70 18.46
CA LEU A 317 10.20 -5.32 18.86
C LEU A 317 8.94 -4.69 18.22
N GLY A 318 8.07 -5.45 17.57
CA GLY A 318 6.73 -4.94 17.23
C GLY A 318 6.63 -4.18 15.92
N LEU A 319 7.55 -4.41 14.98
CA LEU A 319 7.36 -3.96 13.60
C LEU A 319 6.45 -4.96 12.89
N TYR A 320 5.66 -4.44 11.96
CA TYR A 320 4.68 -5.24 11.24
C TYR A 320 5.22 -5.54 9.87
N ARG A 321 5.40 -6.83 9.59
CA ARG A 321 5.76 -7.33 8.26
C ARG A 321 4.60 -8.13 7.68
N GLY A 322 4.01 -7.63 6.60
CA GLY A 322 2.89 -8.29 5.95
C GLY A 322 2.29 -7.45 4.83
N PRO A 323 1.35 -8.03 4.08
CA PRO A 323 0.69 -7.34 2.98
C PRO A 323 -0.27 -6.26 3.50
N THR A 324 -0.50 -5.23 2.67
CA THR A 324 -1.57 -4.26 2.88
C THR A 324 -2.93 -4.95 2.80
N ARG A 325 -3.80 -4.69 3.78
CA ARG A 325 -5.14 -5.28 3.90
C ARG A 325 -6.21 -4.28 3.57
N MET A 326 -7.34 -4.78 3.05
CA MET A 326 -8.60 -4.06 2.98
C MET A 326 -9.47 -4.47 4.16
N VAL A 327 -10.00 -3.47 4.88
CA VAL A 327 -10.94 -3.64 5.99
C VAL A 327 -12.24 -2.93 5.61
N VAL A 328 -13.36 -3.63 5.68
CA VAL A 328 -14.68 -3.09 5.37
C VAL A 328 -15.58 -3.19 6.58
N MET A 329 -16.16 -2.08 7.03
CA MET A 329 -17.04 -2.02 8.21
C MET A 329 -18.23 -1.08 7.99
N ASP A 330 -19.23 -1.15 8.86
CA ASP A 330 -20.36 -0.22 8.83
C ASP A 330 -19.90 1.23 8.99
N PHE A 331 -20.51 2.13 8.20
CA PHE A 331 -20.43 3.56 8.48
C PHE A 331 -21.35 3.89 9.65
N LEU A 332 -20.80 4.51 10.70
CA LEU A 332 -21.58 5.02 11.82
C LEU A 332 -22.03 6.45 11.53
N ASP A 333 -23.32 6.64 11.28
CA ASP A 333 -23.92 7.98 11.24
C ASP A 333 -24.02 8.53 12.67
N GLY A 334 -23.02 9.31 13.08
CA GLY A 334 -22.82 9.74 14.45
C GLY A 334 -21.86 10.91 14.54
N ARG A 335 -21.62 11.39 15.77
CA ARG A 335 -20.72 12.51 16.04
C ARG A 335 -19.40 12.00 16.59
N SER A 336 -18.28 12.51 16.08
CA SER A 336 -16.95 12.24 16.64
C SER A 336 -16.86 12.78 18.07
N ALA A 337 -16.15 12.09 18.95
CA ALA A 337 -15.88 12.61 20.29
C ALA A 337 -14.93 13.82 20.29
N ILE A 338 -14.21 14.08 19.20
CA ILE A 338 -13.43 15.31 19.02
C ILE A 338 -14.36 16.53 19.00
N ASP A 339 -15.44 16.44 18.23
CA ASP A 339 -16.28 17.59 17.87
C ASP A 339 -17.55 17.69 18.71
N SER A 340 -17.72 16.84 19.72
CA SER A 340 -18.96 16.75 20.48
C SER A 340 -18.75 16.32 21.92
N PRO A 341 -19.54 16.89 22.85
CA PRO A 341 -19.47 16.48 24.25
C PRO A 341 -19.96 15.03 24.41
N PRO A 342 -19.39 14.28 25.38
CA PRO A 342 -19.80 12.91 25.64
C PRO A 342 -21.27 12.85 26.09
N PRO A 343 -22.09 11.93 25.56
CA PRO A 343 -23.39 11.63 26.13
C PRO A 343 -23.24 11.02 27.55
N PRO A 344 -24.27 11.09 28.41
CA PRO A 344 -24.18 10.64 29.81
C PRO A 344 -23.69 9.20 30.00
N ASN A 345 -23.97 8.31 29.04
CA ASN A 345 -23.57 6.91 29.08
C ASN A 345 -22.20 6.63 28.42
N ALA A 346 -21.55 7.59 27.76
CA ALA A 346 -20.30 7.35 27.02
C ALA A 346 -19.21 6.72 27.91
N ARG A 347 -19.00 7.27 29.11
CA ARG A 347 -18.03 6.73 30.06
C ARG A 347 -18.30 5.26 30.39
N LYS A 348 -19.57 4.90 30.60
CA LYS A 348 -19.98 3.52 30.90
C LYS A 348 -19.81 2.60 29.69
N ASP A 349 -20.19 3.06 28.51
CA ASP A 349 -20.09 2.30 27.27
C ASP A 349 -18.62 1.98 26.95
N ILE A 350 -17.74 2.99 26.99
CA ILE A 350 -16.30 2.81 26.75
C ILE A 350 -15.68 1.92 27.83
N LYS A 351 -16.04 2.09 29.10
CA LYS A 351 -15.56 1.21 30.17
C LYS A 351 -15.96 -0.25 29.92
N THR A 352 -17.21 -0.48 29.52
CA THR A 352 -17.72 -1.82 29.22
C THR A 352 -17.00 -2.44 28.03
N ALA A 353 -16.73 -1.65 26.97
CA ALA A 353 -15.97 -2.11 25.82
C ALA A 353 -14.54 -2.54 26.21
N LEU A 354 -13.85 -1.74 27.03
CA LEU A 354 -12.52 -2.10 27.54
C LEU A 354 -12.56 -3.35 28.42
N ASP A 355 -13.55 -3.48 29.30
CA ASP A 355 -13.69 -4.66 30.17
C ASP A 355 -13.89 -5.94 29.35
N ILE A 356 -14.67 -5.86 28.25
CA ILE A 356 -14.84 -6.97 27.31
C ILE A 356 -13.51 -7.33 26.64
N LEU A 357 -12.76 -6.34 26.12
CA LEU A 357 -11.46 -6.58 25.51
C LEU A 357 -10.48 -7.21 26.51
N HIS A 358 -10.33 -6.58 27.68
CA HIS A 358 -9.38 -6.99 28.72
C HIS A 358 -9.71 -8.38 29.26
N GLY A 359 -11.00 -8.68 29.46
CA GLY A 359 -11.48 -9.99 29.89
C GLY A 359 -11.20 -11.11 28.87
N ASN A 360 -11.01 -10.77 27.59
CA ASN A 360 -10.64 -11.70 26.53
C ASN A 360 -9.14 -11.63 26.16
N GLY A 361 -8.32 -10.95 26.97
CA GLY A 361 -6.86 -10.86 26.77
C GLY A 361 -6.42 -9.83 25.71
N PHE A 362 -7.33 -9.02 25.19
CA PHE A 362 -7.02 -7.96 24.24
C PHE A 362 -6.74 -6.61 24.94
N VAL A 363 -5.97 -5.77 24.26
CA VAL A 363 -5.70 -4.36 24.59
C VAL A 363 -6.08 -3.49 23.41
N PHE A 364 -6.62 -2.30 23.66
CA PHE A 364 -7.03 -1.38 22.60
C PHE A 364 -5.85 -0.54 22.09
N GLY A 365 -5.07 0.03 23.00
CA GLY A 365 -3.79 0.68 22.74
C GLY A 365 -3.87 2.12 22.25
N ASP A 366 -4.93 2.51 21.54
CA ASP A 366 -5.11 3.86 20.98
C ASP A 366 -6.41 4.54 21.45
N LEU A 367 -6.69 4.50 22.75
CA LEU A 367 -7.94 5.07 23.28
C LEU A 367 -7.86 6.61 23.36
N ARG A 368 -8.45 7.30 22.39
CA ARG A 368 -8.50 8.77 22.29
C ARG A 368 -9.82 9.23 21.66
N GLU A 369 -10.13 10.52 21.76
CA GLU A 369 -11.33 11.14 21.18
C GLU A 369 -11.53 10.83 19.68
N PRO A 370 -10.50 10.85 18.81
CA PRO A 370 -10.65 10.50 17.40
C PRO A 370 -11.18 9.08 17.16
N ASN A 371 -10.96 8.18 18.12
CA ASN A 371 -11.29 6.76 17.99
C ASN A 371 -12.63 6.41 18.69
N ILE A 372 -13.44 7.42 19.02
CA ILE A 372 -14.76 7.27 19.63
C ILE A 372 -15.83 7.98 18.79
N VAL A 373 -16.89 7.26 18.46
CA VAL A 373 -18.07 7.81 17.77
C VAL A 373 -19.31 7.68 18.65
N TYR A 374 -20.04 8.78 18.82
CA TYR A 374 -21.35 8.82 19.45
C TYR A 374 -22.44 8.60 18.40
N HIS A 375 -22.90 7.36 18.30
CA HIS A 375 -23.92 6.95 17.36
C HIS A 375 -25.30 6.93 18.02
N LYS A 376 -26.32 7.45 17.35
CA LYS A 376 -27.70 7.42 17.85
C LYS A 376 -28.31 6.05 17.57
N ALA A 377 -28.50 5.26 18.61
CA ALA A 377 -29.12 3.95 18.53
C ALA A 377 -30.62 4.05 18.18
N SER A 378 -31.21 2.92 17.80
CA SER A 378 -32.62 2.80 17.39
C SER A 378 -33.62 3.16 18.50
N ASP A 379 -33.21 3.08 19.78
CA ASP A 379 -34.00 3.55 20.93
C ASP A 379 -33.92 5.07 21.14
N GLY A 380 -33.24 5.78 20.24
CA GLY A 380 -33.05 7.23 20.27
C GLY A 380 -31.92 7.70 21.19
N LYS A 381 -31.29 6.81 21.97
CA LYS A 381 -30.17 7.15 22.87
C LYS A 381 -28.85 7.13 22.10
N TYR A 382 -27.93 8.00 22.49
CA TYR A 382 -26.57 7.92 21.97
C TYR A 382 -25.83 6.77 22.65
N LYS A 383 -25.06 6.00 21.89
CA LYS A 383 -24.07 5.04 22.39
C LYS A 383 -22.69 5.47 21.96
N ALA A 384 -21.70 5.29 22.82
CA ALA A 384 -20.31 5.45 22.43
C ALA A 384 -19.77 4.12 21.86
N LYS A 385 -19.19 4.18 20.67
CA LYS A 385 -18.56 3.04 20.00
C LYS A 385 -17.10 3.35 19.72
N LEU A 386 -16.25 2.34 19.87
CA LEU A 386 -14.85 2.40 19.47
C LEU A 386 -14.73 2.16 17.97
N ILE A 387 -13.87 2.95 17.34
CA ILE A 387 -13.41 2.78 15.96
C ILE A 387 -11.88 2.74 15.95
N ASP A 388 -11.29 2.43 14.79
CA ASP A 388 -9.83 2.32 14.61
C ASP A 388 -9.14 1.28 15.51
N PHE A 389 -9.07 0.04 15.01
CA PHE A 389 -8.50 -1.10 15.71
C PHE A 389 -7.08 -1.42 15.24
N ASP A 390 -6.37 -0.50 14.58
CA ASP A 390 -5.07 -0.79 13.96
C ASP A 390 -4.03 -1.29 14.97
N TRP A 391 -4.08 -0.78 16.21
CA TRP A 391 -3.11 -1.09 17.27
C TRP A 391 -3.65 -2.10 18.28
N CYS A 392 -4.93 -2.47 18.14
CA CYS A 392 -5.60 -3.38 19.03
C CYS A 392 -5.12 -4.81 18.78
N GLY A 393 -4.89 -5.57 19.84
CA GLY A 393 -4.35 -6.93 19.75
C GLY A 393 -4.24 -7.62 21.10
N LYS A 394 -3.63 -8.80 21.15
CA LYS A 394 -3.42 -9.53 22.41
C LYS A 394 -2.33 -8.86 23.25
N GLU A 395 -2.53 -8.77 24.55
CA GLU A 395 -1.47 -8.39 25.50
C GLU A 395 -0.30 -9.39 25.37
N GLY A 396 0.94 -8.91 25.50
CA GLY A 396 2.16 -9.67 25.21
C GLY A 396 2.52 -9.77 23.72
N VAL A 397 1.62 -9.37 22.82
CA VAL A 397 1.81 -9.47 21.36
C VAL A 397 1.66 -8.13 20.66
N ALA A 398 0.78 -7.26 21.14
CA ALA A 398 0.57 -5.93 20.57
C ALA A 398 1.66 -4.95 21.03
N PHE A 399 2.21 -4.16 20.09
CA PHE A 399 3.26 -3.18 20.35
C PHE A 399 2.93 -1.82 19.74
N TYR A 400 3.40 -0.77 20.41
CA TYR A 400 3.36 0.57 19.85
C TYR A 400 4.30 0.72 18.64
N PRO A 401 3.88 1.45 17.60
CA PRO A 401 4.70 1.66 16.40
C PRO A 401 5.96 2.48 16.70
N PRO A 402 7.00 2.40 15.84
CA PRO A 402 8.24 3.18 16.01
C PRO A 402 8.00 4.70 15.95
N GLY A 403 7.03 5.16 15.17
CA GLY A 403 6.69 6.57 15.00
C GLY A 403 5.74 7.16 16.05
N LEU A 404 5.56 6.50 17.21
CA LEU A 404 4.64 6.94 18.25
C LEU A 404 5.07 8.30 18.83
N ALA A 405 4.15 9.28 18.86
CA ALA A 405 4.32 10.52 19.60
C ALA A 405 4.20 10.26 21.10
N LYS A 406 5.33 9.98 21.76
CA LYS A 406 5.41 9.50 23.15
C LYS A 406 4.66 10.39 24.15
N GLU A 407 4.53 11.69 23.88
CA GLU A 407 3.83 12.65 24.74
C GLU A 407 2.32 12.38 24.86
N LEU A 408 1.74 11.69 23.87
CA LEU A 408 0.31 11.41 23.81
C LEU A 408 -0.07 10.08 24.46
N PHE A 409 0.90 9.22 24.78
CA PHE A 409 0.66 7.83 25.18
C PHE A 409 1.32 7.45 26.50
N PRO A 410 0.80 6.43 27.21
CA PRO A 410 1.35 5.99 28.50
C PRO A 410 2.74 5.33 28.42
N SER A 411 3.21 5.00 27.21
CA SER A 411 4.49 4.33 26.97
C SER A 411 5.13 4.83 25.67
N GLY A 412 6.34 4.36 25.38
CA GLY A 412 7.12 4.75 24.21
C GLY A 412 6.95 3.85 22.98
N PRO A 413 7.57 4.24 21.85
CA PRO A 413 7.60 3.41 20.65
C PRO A 413 8.24 2.04 20.91
N LEU A 414 7.82 1.02 20.16
CA LEU A 414 8.33 -0.37 20.23
C LEU A 414 8.20 -1.02 21.62
N THR A 415 7.26 -0.53 22.44
CA THR A 415 6.92 -1.15 23.73
C THR A 415 5.60 -1.90 23.63
N GLU A 416 5.48 -2.95 24.43
CA GLU A 416 4.26 -3.74 24.54
C GLU A 416 3.08 -2.86 24.98
N ILE A 417 1.94 -3.02 24.33
CA ILE A 417 0.68 -2.40 24.73
C ILE A 417 0.07 -3.25 25.84
N LYS A 418 -0.16 -2.62 26.99
CA LYS A 418 -0.70 -3.29 28.20
C LYS A 418 -2.09 -2.76 28.52
N LYS A 419 -2.90 -3.57 29.19
CA LYS A 419 -4.23 -3.16 29.68
C LYS A 419 -4.15 -1.91 30.54
N ALA A 420 -3.10 -1.77 31.34
CA ALA A 420 -2.84 -0.58 32.15
C ALA A 420 -2.75 0.71 31.30
N HIS A 421 -2.25 0.63 30.06
CA HIS A 421 -2.20 1.79 29.16
C HIS A 421 -3.62 2.25 28.78
N ASP A 422 -4.52 1.31 28.47
CA ASP A 422 -5.94 1.62 28.20
C ASP A 422 -6.61 2.28 29.39
N ILE A 423 -6.30 1.83 30.63
CA ILE A 423 -6.85 2.44 31.85
C ILE A 423 -6.35 3.88 32.02
N VAL A 424 -5.06 4.15 31.81
CA VAL A 424 -4.50 5.51 31.87
C VAL A 424 -5.19 6.43 30.85
N MET A 425 -5.35 5.96 29.61
CA MET A 425 -6.05 6.70 28.56
C MET A 425 -7.53 6.93 28.90
N PHE A 426 -8.22 5.92 29.45
CA PHE A 426 -9.61 6.02 29.88
C PHE A 426 -9.79 7.07 30.99
N THR A 427 -8.92 7.07 32.00
CA THR A 427 -8.95 8.05 33.08
C THR A 427 -8.68 9.46 32.57
N LYS A 428 -7.83 9.62 31.56
CA LYS A 428 -7.58 10.91 30.92
C LYS A 428 -8.80 11.44 30.16
N LEU A 429 -9.51 10.58 29.44
CA LEU A 429 -10.74 10.93 28.70
C LEU A 429 -11.94 11.19 29.60
N PHE A 430 -12.06 10.42 30.69
CA PHE A 430 -13.17 10.49 31.62
C PHE A 430 -12.65 10.64 33.06
N PRO A 431 -12.11 11.82 33.41
CA PRO A 431 -11.65 12.09 34.77
C PRO A 431 -12.80 11.87 35.75
N ALA A 432 -12.47 11.40 36.96
CA ALA A 432 -13.45 11.40 38.04
C ALA A 432 -13.90 12.85 38.27
N GLU A 433 -15.22 13.09 38.22
CA GLU A 433 -15.80 14.33 38.71
C GLU A 433 -15.38 14.48 40.18
N TYR A 434 -14.75 15.60 40.52
CA TYR A 434 -14.29 15.91 41.88
C TYR A 434 -15.46 16.16 42.83
#